data_AF-A0A3C1VFG8-F1
#
_entry.id   AF-A0A3C1VFG8-F1
#
_cell.length_a   1.000
_cell.length_b   1.000
_cell.length_c   1.000
_cell.angle_alpha   90.00
_cell.angle_beta   90.00
_cell.angle_gamma   90.00
#
_symmetry.space_group_name_H-M   'P 1'
#
loop_
_entity.id
_entity.type
_entity.pdbx_description
1 polymer ?
#
loop_
_entity_poly.entity_id
_entity_poly.type
_entity_poly.pdbx_seq_one_letter_code
_entity_poly.pdbx_strand_id
1 'polypeptide(L)'
;MLTADAQKRKSYHDHSNQIKSMKKILLPVLFSLAVATVCRAAEPYHFIKEIPVGGDGGWDYASVDSAAQRLYVSHATKVVVIDLAKDAVVGEITNTPGVHGLAPCPDLGLGVTSNGRENKA
;
A
#
# COMPACT_ATOMS: atom_id res chain seq x y z
N MET A 1 -31.80 21.76 62.91
CA MET A 1 -30.76 22.33 62.00
C MET A 1 -29.60 21.37 61.74
N LEU A 2 -29.17 20.53 62.70
CA LEU A 2 -28.05 19.57 62.55
C LEU A 2 -28.28 18.41 61.56
N THR A 3 -29.53 18.03 61.26
CA THR A 3 -29.87 16.86 60.43
C THR A 3 -29.75 17.13 58.92
N ALA A 4 -30.02 18.36 58.47
CA ALA A 4 -29.96 18.73 57.06
C ALA A 4 -28.52 18.74 56.51
N ASP A 5 -27.55 19.20 57.32
CA ASP A 5 -26.13 19.23 56.92
C ASP A 5 -25.52 17.83 56.79
N ALA A 6 -25.92 16.89 57.66
CA ALA A 6 -25.46 15.51 57.59
C ALA A 6 -25.96 14.80 56.31
N GLN A 7 -27.22 15.02 55.93
CA GLN A 7 -27.78 14.48 54.69
C GLN A 7 -27.09 15.07 53.45
N LYS A 8 -26.81 16.37 53.45
CA LYS A 8 -26.09 17.05 52.36
C LYS A 8 -24.67 16.53 52.19
N ARG A 9 -23.95 16.28 53.29
CA ARG A 9 -22.59 15.71 53.25
C ARG A 9 -22.57 14.26 52.76
N LYS A 10 -23.54 13.44 53.17
CA LYS A 10 -23.66 12.05 52.70
C LYS A 10 -23.95 12.00 51.19
N SER A 11 -24.89 12.82 50.73
CA SER A 11 -25.23 12.96 49.30
C SER A 11 -24.00 13.42 48.51
N TYR A 12 -23.26 14.42 48.99
CA TYR A 12 -22.04 14.89 48.33
C TYR A 12 -20.96 13.80 48.22
N HIS A 13 -20.76 13.01 49.28
CA HIS A 13 -19.80 11.90 49.26
C HIS A 13 -20.23 10.80 48.26
N ASP A 14 -21.52 10.48 48.21
CA ASP A 14 -22.08 9.48 47.30
C ASP A 14 -21.90 9.89 45.83
N HIS A 15 -22.25 11.13 45.48
CA HIS A 15 -22.04 11.68 44.13
C HIS A 15 -20.56 11.70 43.75
N SER A 16 -19.67 12.06 44.69
CA SER A 16 -18.22 12.07 44.43
C SER A 16 -17.65 10.67 44.16
N ASN A 17 -18.18 9.65 44.85
CA ASN A 17 -17.79 8.25 44.67
C ASN A 17 -18.36 7.67 43.37
N GLN A 18 -19.60 8.05 43.01
CA GLN A 18 -20.20 7.71 41.73
C GLN A 18 -19.36 8.27 40.57
N ILE A 19 -18.95 9.54 40.63
CA ILE A 19 -18.11 10.18 39.59
C ILE A 19 -16.73 9.52 39.52
N LYS A 20 -16.09 9.21 40.66
CA LYS A 20 -14.81 8.48 40.68
C LYS A 20 -14.94 7.07 40.11
N SER A 21 -16.05 6.37 40.39
CA SER A 21 -16.35 5.04 39.84
C SER A 21 -16.57 5.08 38.33
N MET A 22 -17.37 6.04 37.85
CA MET A 22 -17.61 6.25 36.41
C MET A 22 -16.31 6.56 35.66
N LYS A 23 -15.42 7.40 36.21
CA LYS A 23 -14.12 7.71 35.59
C LYS A 23 -13.19 6.49 35.54
N LYS A 24 -13.20 5.63 36.56
CA LYS A 24 -12.41 4.38 36.59
C LYS A 24 -12.86 3.36 35.54
N ILE A 25 -14.13 3.40 35.12
CA ILE A 25 -14.69 2.50 34.10
C ILE A 25 -14.60 3.14 32.70
N LEU A 26 -14.85 4.44 32.60
CA LEU A 26 -14.87 5.14 31.31
C LEU A 26 -13.48 5.21 30.66
N LEU A 27 -12.41 5.41 31.45
CA LEU A 27 -11.04 5.51 30.93
C LEU A 27 -10.52 4.21 30.25
N PRO A 28 -10.66 3.01 30.85
CA PRO A 28 -10.25 1.75 30.20
C PRO A 28 -11.17 1.37 29.03
N VAL A 29 -12.45 1.74 29.05
CA VAL A 29 -13.37 1.51 27.91
C VAL A 29 -12.98 2.35 26.71
N LEU A 30 -12.66 3.65 26.92
CA LEU A 30 -12.18 4.53 25.84
C LEU A 30 -10.83 4.05 25.27
N PHE A 31 -9.93 3.56 26.13
CA PHE A 31 -8.65 3.01 25.71
C PHE A 31 -8.81 1.73 24.87
N SER A 32 -9.71 0.83 25.28
CA SER A 32 -10.03 -0.40 24.54
C SER A 32 -10.60 -0.12 23.14
N LEU A 33 -11.42 0.94 23.01
CA LEU A 33 -12.02 1.32 21.73
C LEU A 33 -10.99 1.92 20.76
N ALA A 34 -9.95 2.58 21.27
CA ALA A 34 -8.87 3.16 20.46
C ALA A 34 -7.88 2.10 19.91
N VAL A 35 -7.77 0.93 20.55
CA VAL A 35 -6.86 -0.14 20.11
C VAL A 35 -7.47 -0.98 18.97
N ALA A 36 -8.79 -1.08 18.89
CA ALA A 36 -9.48 -1.90 17.88
C ALA A 36 -9.33 -1.38 16.43
N THR A 37 -8.89 -0.13 16.23
CA THR A 37 -8.77 0.47 14.89
C THR A 37 -7.42 0.21 14.20
N VAL A 38 -6.47 -0.46 14.85
CA VAL A 38 -5.10 -0.61 14.33
C VAL A 38 -4.90 -1.88 13.49
N CYS A 39 -5.82 -2.84 13.53
CA CYS A 39 -5.72 -4.10 12.80
C CYS A 39 -6.71 -4.15 11.62
N ARG A 40 -6.51 -3.33 10.58
CA ARG A 40 -7.20 -3.53 9.30
C ARG A 40 -6.36 -4.46 8.42
N ALA A 41 -6.86 -5.66 8.16
CA ALA A 41 -6.27 -6.55 7.17
C ALA A 41 -6.22 -5.84 5.81
N ALA A 42 -5.19 -6.08 5.01
CA ALA A 42 -5.16 -5.57 3.64
C ALA A 42 -6.37 -6.13 2.88
N GLU A 43 -7.07 -5.27 2.14
CA GLU A 43 -8.15 -5.70 1.26
C GLU A 43 -7.63 -6.74 0.26
N PRO A 44 -8.40 -7.81 -0.03
CA PRO A 44 -7.97 -8.82 -0.98
C PRO A 44 -7.79 -8.19 -2.37
N TYR A 45 -6.73 -8.60 -3.06
CA TYR A 45 -6.56 -8.27 -4.47
C TYR A 45 -7.72 -8.85 -5.29
N HIS A 46 -8.24 -8.06 -6.22
CA HIS A 46 -9.20 -8.50 -7.20
C HIS A 46 -8.73 -8.11 -8.59
N PHE A 47 -9.15 -8.90 -9.58
CA PHE A 47 -8.85 -8.61 -10.97
C PHE A 47 -9.57 -7.34 -11.41
N ILE A 48 -8.82 -6.38 -11.95
CA ILE A 48 -9.38 -5.12 -12.48
C ILE A 48 -9.41 -5.11 -14.01
N LYS A 49 -8.38 -5.66 -14.65
CA LYS A 49 -8.18 -5.57 -16.10
C LYS A 49 -7.07 -6.50 -16.56
N GLU A 50 -7.16 -6.87 -17.84
CA GLU A 50 -6.07 -7.47 -18.59
C GLU A 50 -5.62 -6.50 -19.69
N ILE A 51 -4.30 -6.34 -19.85
CA ILE A 51 -3.70 -5.58 -20.94
C ILE A 51 -3.07 -6.58 -21.91
N PRO A 52 -3.63 -6.79 -23.11
CA PRO A 52 -3.08 -7.75 -24.05
C PRO A 52 -1.76 -7.20 -24.62
N VAL A 53 -0.67 -7.92 -24.38
CA VAL A 53 0.66 -7.58 -24.92
C VAL A 53 0.94 -8.31 -26.23
N GLY A 54 0.48 -9.57 -26.34
CA GLY A 54 0.73 -10.42 -27.50
C GLY A 54 2.20 -10.79 -27.71
N GLY A 55 2.46 -11.53 -28.79
CA GLY A 55 3.78 -12.03 -29.15
C GLY A 55 4.17 -13.33 -28.41
N ASP A 56 5.18 -14.00 -28.95
CA ASP A 56 5.69 -15.25 -28.40
C ASP A 56 6.89 -15.02 -27.49
N GLY A 57 7.09 -15.93 -26.52
CA GLY A 57 8.28 -15.94 -25.68
C GLY A 57 7.98 -16.04 -24.19
N GLY A 58 9.06 -16.02 -23.41
CA GLY A 58 9.00 -16.05 -21.95
C GLY A 58 8.95 -14.65 -21.33
N TRP A 59 8.35 -14.58 -20.15
CA TRP A 59 8.28 -13.39 -19.31
C TRP A 59 9.34 -13.43 -18.22
N ASP A 60 9.73 -12.26 -17.73
CA ASP A 60 10.61 -12.13 -16.55
C ASP A 60 10.16 -10.93 -15.70
N TYR A 61 11.03 -9.99 -15.36
CA TYR A 61 10.67 -8.87 -14.47
C TYR A 61 9.81 -7.80 -15.14
N ALA A 62 8.97 -7.18 -14.31
CA ALA A 62 8.26 -5.95 -14.58
C ALA A 62 8.74 -4.83 -13.64
N SER A 63 8.89 -3.62 -14.15
CA SER A 63 9.28 -2.43 -13.37
C SER A 63 8.40 -1.23 -13.70
N VAL A 64 8.12 -0.42 -12.68
CA VAL A 64 7.27 0.76 -12.81
C VAL A 64 8.13 2.02 -12.71
N ASP A 65 8.02 2.88 -13.70
CA ASP A 65 8.40 4.29 -13.60
C ASP A 65 7.14 5.10 -13.26
N SER A 66 7.02 5.45 -11.99
CA SER A 66 5.87 6.19 -11.47
C SER A 66 5.84 7.63 -11.95
N ALA A 67 6.98 8.25 -12.24
CA ALA A 67 7.06 9.62 -12.73
C ALA A 67 6.53 9.72 -14.17
N ALA A 68 6.92 8.77 -15.02
CA ALA A 68 6.46 8.71 -16.41
C ALA A 68 5.11 7.97 -16.58
N GLN A 69 4.58 7.35 -15.51
CA GLN A 69 3.42 6.44 -15.59
C GLN A 69 3.64 5.33 -16.64
N ARG A 70 4.80 4.67 -16.55
CA ARG A 70 5.19 3.59 -17.47
C ARG A 70 5.44 2.30 -16.71
N LEU A 71 4.98 1.20 -17.28
CA LEU A 71 5.31 -0.15 -16.86
C LEU A 71 6.17 -0.78 -17.96
N TYR A 72 7.36 -1.23 -17.59
CA TYR A 72 8.31 -1.92 -18.46
C TYR A 72 8.26 -3.41 -18.13
N VAL A 73 7.96 -4.25 -19.11
CA VAL A 73 7.81 -5.70 -18.92
C VAL A 73 8.77 -6.44 -19.83
N SER A 74 9.64 -7.26 -19.24
CA SER A 74 10.59 -8.08 -19.99
C SER A 74 9.87 -9.22 -20.70
N HIS A 75 10.09 -9.34 -22.02
CA HIS A 75 9.45 -10.33 -22.86
C HIS A 75 10.43 -10.86 -23.93
N ALA A 76 11.02 -12.02 -23.66
CA ALA A 76 12.00 -12.71 -24.49
C ALA A 76 13.22 -11.86 -24.92
N THR A 77 13.11 -11.16 -26.04
CA THR A 77 14.20 -10.37 -26.66
C THR A 77 13.90 -8.87 -26.69
N LYS A 78 12.84 -8.45 -26.00
CA LYS A 78 12.36 -7.08 -25.94
C LYS A 78 11.83 -6.71 -24.56
N VAL A 79 11.75 -5.42 -24.30
CA VAL A 79 10.99 -4.87 -23.17
C VAL A 79 9.74 -4.20 -23.73
N VAL A 80 8.56 -4.59 -23.26
CA VAL A 80 7.29 -3.98 -23.63
C VAL A 80 7.03 -2.79 -22.73
N VAL A 81 6.64 -1.67 -23.34
CA VAL A 81 6.35 -0.42 -22.64
C VAL A 81 4.83 -0.22 -22.61
N ILE A 82 4.27 -0.18 -21.41
CA ILE A 82 2.84 0.01 -21.15
C ILE A 82 2.62 1.39 -20.52
N ASP A 83 1.68 2.16 -21.07
CA ASP A 83 1.18 3.41 -20.50
C ASP A 83 0.12 3.08 -19.45
N LEU A 84 0.44 3.34 -18.19
CA LEU A 84 -0.44 3.04 -17.05
C LEU A 84 -1.63 3.99 -16.93
N ALA A 85 -1.59 5.16 -17.60
CA ALA A 85 -2.75 6.05 -17.62
C ALA A 85 -3.80 5.61 -18.66
N LYS A 86 -3.38 4.85 -19.68
CA LYS A 86 -4.23 4.39 -20.78
C LYS A 86 -4.52 2.89 -20.73
N ASP A 87 -3.82 2.16 -19.86
CA ASP A 87 -3.78 0.69 -19.82
C ASP A 87 -3.48 0.09 -21.21
N ALA A 88 -2.47 0.62 -21.90
CA ALA A 88 -2.19 0.24 -23.28
C ALA A 88 -0.69 0.07 -23.53
N VAL A 89 -0.33 -0.91 -24.35
CA VAL A 89 1.02 -1.01 -24.91
C VAL A 89 1.27 0.20 -25.80
N VAL A 90 2.35 0.93 -25.54
CA VAL A 90 2.73 2.14 -26.27
C VAL A 90 4.06 2.00 -27.01
N GLY A 91 4.78 0.89 -26.82
CA GLY A 91 5.99 0.63 -27.58
C GLY A 91 6.75 -0.59 -27.08
N GLU A 92 7.87 -0.84 -27.75
CA GLU A 92 8.80 -1.93 -27.44
C GLU A 92 10.24 -1.41 -27.53
N ILE A 93 11.07 -1.81 -26.58
CA ILE A 93 12.53 -1.64 -26.64
C ILE A 93 13.09 -2.95 -27.14
N THR A 94 13.66 -2.94 -28.33
CA THR A 94 14.20 -4.13 -29.00
C THR A 94 15.71 -4.26 -28.77
N ASN A 95 16.32 -5.32 -29.32
CA ASN A 95 17.74 -5.63 -29.17
C ASN A 95 18.16 -5.85 -27.71
N THR A 96 17.30 -6.50 -26.93
CA THR A 96 17.59 -6.90 -25.55
C THR A 96 17.54 -8.44 -25.45
N PRO A 97 18.49 -9.18 -26.08
CA PRO A 97 18.45 -10.62 -26.16
C PRO A 97 18.51 -11.28 -24.78
N GLY A 98 17.45 -12.02 -24.43
CA GLY A 98 17.34 -12.67 -23.13
C GLY A 98 17.22 -11.66 -21.99
N VAL A 99 16.43 -10.60 -22.19
CA VAL A 99 16.24 -9.59 -21.16
C VAL A 99 15.52 -10.17 -19.95
N HIS A 100 16.09 -9.92 -18.78
CA HIS A 100 15.51 -10.29 -17.50
C HIS A 100 14.73 -9.11 -16.90
N GLY A 101 15.28 -7.89 -16.97
CA GLY A 101 14.67 -6.72 -16.36
C GLY A 101 15.17 -5.41 -16.96
N LEU A 102 14.37 -4.36 -16.79
CA LEU A 102 14.74 -2.97 -17.04
C LEU A 102 14.59 -2.18 -15.74
N ALA A 103 15.60 -1.41 -15.36
CA ALA A 103 15.53 -0.44 -14.28
C ALA A 103 15.46 0.98 -14.87
N PRO A 104 14.34 1.72 -14.66
CA PRO A 104 14.27 3.11 -15.09
C PRO A 104 15.15 4.00 -14.19
N CYS A 105 15.78 5.01 -14.79
CA CYS A 105 16.57 6.03 -14.10
C CYS A 105 16.05 7.42 -14.51
N PRO A 106 14.90 7.88 -13.95
CA PRO A 106 14.21 9.08 -14.41
C PRO A 106 15.07 10.34 -14.36
N ASP A 107 15.88 10.51 -13.32
CA ASP A 107 16.76 11.67 -13.13
C ASP A 107 17.80 11.83 -14.24
N LEU A 108 18.13 10.74 -14.93
CA LEU A 108 19.08 10.70 -16.03
C LEU A 108 18.39 10.64 -17.40
N GLY A 109 17.06 10.45 -17.44
CA GLY A 109 16.34 10.17 -18.67
C GLY A 109 16.79 8.87 -19.37
N LEU A 110 17.26 7.89 -18.59
CA LEU A 110 17.81 6.62 -19.09
C LEU A 110 17.10 5.42 -18.46
N GLY A 111 17.36 4.24 -19.03
CA GLY A 111 17.02 2.95 -18.43
C GLY A 111 18.16 1.95 -18.65
N VAL A 112 18.34 1.02 -17.71
CA VAL A 112 19.38 -0.03 -17.77
C VAL A 112 18.72 -1.39 -17.86
N THR A 113 19.17 -2.24 -18.77
CA THR A 113 18.65 -3.61 -18.92
C THR A 113 19.66 -4.67 -18.52
N SER A 114 19.16 -5.79 -17.99
CA SER A 114 19.94 -7.01 -17.81
C SER A 114 19.62 -7.99 -18.93
N ASN A 115 20.59 -8.28 -19.81
CA ASN A 115 20.41 -9.12 -20.99
C ASN A 115 21.26 -10.40 -20.88
N GLY A 116 20.63 -11.52 -20.49
CA GLY A 116 21.33 -12.79 -20.24
C GLY A 116 21.89 -13.49 -21.49
N ARG A 117 21.55 -13.03 -22.70
CA ARG A 117 22.05 -13.60 -23.97
C ARG A 117 22.84 -12.60 -24.80
N GLU A 118 23.31 -11.52 -24.20
CA GLU A 118 24.15 -10.53 -24.91
C GLU A 118 25.60 -11.01 -25.10
N ASN A 119 26.06 -11.99 -24.31
CA ASN A 119 27.42 -12.50 -24.43
C ASN A 119 27.59 -13.28 -25.76
N LYS A 120 28.16 -12.61 -26.76
CA LYS A 120 28.50 -13.15 -28.08
C LYS A 120 29.99 -13.47 -28.09
N ALA A 121 30.35 -14.64 -27.54
CA ALA A 121 31.68 -15.23 -27.67
C ALA A 121 31.71 -16.22 -28.85
#